data_AF-A0A453KMZ1-F1
#
_entry.id   AF-A0A453KMZ1-F1
#
_cell.length_a   1.000
_cell.length_b   1.000
_cell.length_c   1.000
_cell.angle_alpha   90.00
_cell.angle_beta   90.00
_cell.angle_gamma   90.00
#
_symmetry.space_group_name_H-M   'P 1'
#
loop_
_entity.id
_entity.type
_entity.pdbx_description
1 polymer ?
#
loop_
_entity_poly.entity_id
_entity_poly.type
_entity_poly.pdbx_seq_one_letter_code
_entity_poly.pdbx_strand_id
1 'polypeptide(L)'
;MKNIYWKEFGLLTFVWLAFLAIQITKNYAPTCSTWYWVLNFLQIPVSVGVTMYEALGLMNGKRVLSSKGNEQTTLKFHQLCIYCFFGVTAGLVGGLLGLGGGFIMGPLFLELGIPPQVSSATATFAMMFSASMSVVEYYLLNRFPVPYAAYFVAVAFVAAIIGQHVVRRLISWLGRASLIIFILAFMIFISAISLGGVGISNMIHKMEQHEYMGFENLCKYDA
;
A
#
# COMPACT_ATOMS: atom_id res chain seq x y z
N MET A 1 -19.51 -18.01 -11.80
CA MET A 1 -18.18 -18.02 -11.14
C MET A 1 -17.09 -18.51 -12.10
N LYS A 2 -16.89 -17.83 -13.23
CA LYS A 2 -15.91 -18.21 -14.29
C LYS A 2 -14.98 -17.05 -14.66
N ASN A 3 -14.66 -16.20 -13.68
CA ASN A 3 -13.87 -14.98 -13.92
C ASN A 3 -12.88 -14.68 -12.78
N ILE A 4 -12.47 -15.70 -12.03
CA ILE A 4 -11.38 -15.54 -11.05
C ILE A 4 -10.07 -15.87 -11.77
N TYR A 5 -9.27 -14.83 -11.97
CA TYR A 5 -7.91 -14.87 -12.46
C TYR A 5 -6.99 -15.53 -11.41
N TRP A 6 -7.13 -16.87 -11.29
CA TRP A 6 -6.45 -17.68 -10.27
C TRP A 6 -4.92 -17.61 -10.36
N LYS A 7 -4.38 -17.36 -11.56
CA LYS A 7 -2.94 -17.19 -11.78
C LYS A 7 -2.44 -15.89 -11.16
N GLU A 8 -3.16 -14.80 -11.35
CA GLU A 8 -2.86 -13.47 -10.82
C GLU A 8 -3.00 -13.45 -9.30
N PHE A 9 -4.09 -14.00 -8.79
CA PHE A 9 -4.30 -14.15 -7.34
C PHE A 9 -3.24 -15.05 -6.69
N GLY A 10 -2.89 -16.15 -7.34
CA GLY A 10 -1.82 -17.06 -6.88
C GLY A 10 -0.46 -16.36 -6.85
N LEU A 11 -0.16 -15.53 -7.84
CA LEU A 11 1.09 -14.76 -7.90
C LEU A 11 1.16 -13.70 -6.78
N LEU A 12 0.08 -12.96 -6.53
CA LEU A 12 -0.02 -12.03 -5.39
C LEU A 12 0.16 -12.74 -4.04
N THR A 13 -0.51 -13.87 -3.86
CA THR A 13 -0.41 -14.68 -2.64
C THR A 13 1.01 -15.24 -2.46
N PHE A 14 1.66 -15.66 -3.54
CA PHE A 14 3.04 -16.13 -3.52
C PHE A 14 4.00 -15.01 -3.09
N VAL A 15 3.88 -13.81 -3.67
CA VAL A 15 4.70 -12.65 -3.27
C VAL A 15 4.48 -12.33 -1.79
N TRP A 16 3.23 -12.33 -1.34
CA TRP A 16 2.88 -12.08 0.05
C TRP A 16 3.53 -13.11 1.00
N LEU A 17 3.43 -14.41 0.69
CA LEU A 17 4.05 -15.47 1.49
C LEU A 17 5.58 -15.38 1.49
N ALA A 18 6.19 -15.08 0.34
CA ALA A 18 7.63 -14.90 0.24
C ALA A 18 8.11 -13.73 1.11
N PHE A 19 7.39 -12.61 1.07
CA PHE A 19 7.70 -11.43 1.88
C PHE A 19 7.52 -11.72 3.38
N LEU A 20 6.47 -12.43 3.77
CA LEU A 20 6.22 -12.89 5.14
C LEU A 20 7.33 -13.84 5.62
N ALA A 21 7.75 -14.79 4.80
CA ALA A 21 8.84 -15.71 5.14
C ALA A 21 10.17 -14.97 5.35
N ILE A 22 10.47 -13.98 4.52
CA ILE A 22 11.65 -13.11 4.69
C ILE A 22 11.54 -12.34 6.02
N GLN A 23 10.38 -11.78 6.35
CA GLN A 23 10.21 -11.04 7.60
C GLN A 23 10.33 -11.93 8.85
N ILE A 24 9.75 -13.14 8.83
CA ILE A 24 9.94 -14.13 9.91
C ILE A 24 11.44 -14.42 10.08
N THR A 25 12.14 -14.69 8.96
CA THR A 25 13.57 -15.00 9.00
C THR A 25 14.39 -13.83 9.56
N LYS A 26 14.02 -12.59 9.23
CA LYS A 26 14.65 -11.39 9.79
C LYS A 26 14.44 -11.27 11.30
N ASN A 27 13.30 -11.71 11.84
CA ASN A 27 13.03 -11.68 13.28
C ASN A 27 13.95 -12.60 14.10
N TYR A 28 14.47 -13.67 13.49
CA TYR A 28 15.43 -14.60 14.12
C TYR A 28 16.90 -14.23 13.88
N ALA A 29 17.18 -13.22 13.04
CA ALA A 29 18.54 -12.80 12.73
C ALA A 29 18.99 -11.67 13.66
N PRO A 30 20.22 -11.72 14.23
CA PRO A 30 20.72 -10.63 15.06
C PRO A 30 20.82 -9.32 14.27
N THR A 31 20.39 -8.24 14.91
CA THR A 31 20.52 -6.86 14.42
C THR A 31 22.00 -6.57 14.11
N CYS A 32 22.27 -5.94 12.95
CA CYS A 32 23.62 -5.57 12.50
C CYS A 32 24.52 -6.70 11.93
N SER A 33 23.98 -7.88 11.57
CA SER A 33 24.72 -8.89 10.77
C SER A 33 24.62 -8.63 9.25
N THR A 34 25.65 -8.98 8.47
CA THR A 34 25.61 -8.97 6.99
C THR A 34 24.38 -9.72 6.44
N TRP A 35 23.94 -10.75 7.16
CA TRP A 35 22.75 -11.55 6.83
C TRP A 35 21.44 -10.74 6.88
N TYR A 36 21.31 -9.80 7.82
CA TYR A 36 20.14 -8.92 7.93
C TYR A 36 20.00 -8.00 6.72
N TRP A 37 21.13 -7.45 6.24
CA TRP A 37 21.16 -6.61 5.04
C TRP A 37 20.89 -7.42 3.78
N VAL A 38 21.48 -8.61 3.65
CA VAL A 38 21.21 -9.51 2.52
C VAL A 38 19.72 -9.86 2.44
N LEU A 39 19.07 -10.18 3.56
CA LEU A 39 17.62 -10.47 3.61
C LEU A 39 16.76 -9.24 3.28
N ASN A 40 17.19 -8.04 3.66
CA ASN A 40 16.49 -6.79 3.32
C ASN A 40 16.60 -6.49 1.82
N PHE A 41 17.81 -6.63 1.26
CA PHE A 41 18.03 -6.48 -0.17
C PHE A 41 17.28 -7.54 -0.98
N LEU A 42 17.07 -8.75 -0.46
CA LEU A 42 16.36 -9.83 -1.15
C LEU A 42 14.88 -9.52 -1.46
N GLN A 43 14.23 -8.61 -0.73
CA GLN A 43 12.88 -8.13 -1.05
C GLN A 43 12.84 -7.31 -2.36
N ILE A 44 13.96 -6.69 -2.74
CA ILE A 44 14.05 -5.84 -3.94
C ILE A 44 14.05 -6.70 -5.22
N PRO A 45 14.88 -7.76 -5.39
CA PRO A 45 14.83 -8.66 -6.53
C PRO A 45 13.47 -9.32 -6.73
N VAL A 46 12.76 -9.69 -5.65
CA VAL A 46 11.45 -10.35 -5.76
C VAL A 46 10.41 -9.37 -6.31
N SER A 47 10.34 -8.16 -5.76
CA SER A 47 9.41 -7.13 -6.25
C SER A 47 9.75 -6.62 -7.65
N VAL A 48 11.04 -6.40 -7.94
CA VAL A 48 11.52 -5.98 -9.26
C VAL A 48 11.30 -7.09 -10.29
N GLY A 49 11.56 -8.34 -9.94
CA GLY A 49 11.37 -9.50 -10.82
C GLY A 49 9.91 -9.70 -11.21
N VAL A 50 8.99 -9.58 -10.25
CA VAL A 50 7.54 -9.65 -10.52
C VAL A 50 7.07 -8.48 -11.36
N THR A 51 7.44 -7.25 -10.97
CA THR A 51 7.09 -6.04 -11.74
C THR A 51 7.62 -6.12 -13.16
N MET A 52 8.85 -6.62 -13.34
CA MET A 52 9.46 -6.78 -14.66
C MET A 52 8.77 -7.88 -15.47
N TYR A 53 8.40 -9.00 -14.86
CA TYR A 53 7.64 -10.06 -15.53
C TYR A 53 6.28 -9.55 -16.04
N GLU A 54 5.56 -8.79 -15.23
CA GLU A 54 4.27 -8.21 -15.64
C GLU A 54 4.44 -7.15 -16.72
N ALA A 55 5.45 -6.29 -16.58
CA ALA A 55 5.83 -5.29 -17.57
C ALA A 55 6.18 -5.89 -18.93
N LEU A 56 7.01 -6.94 -18.97
CA LEU A 56 7.35 -7.63 -20.21
C LEU A 56 6.12 -8.33 -20.81
N GLY A 57 5.22 -8.85 -19.99
CA GLY A 57 3.94 -9.40 -20.44
C GLY A 57 3.03 -8.36 -21.09
N LEU A 58 3.05 -7.12 -20.60
CA LEU A 58 2.33 -5.96 -21.18
C LEU A 58 3.00 -5.48 -22.47
N MET A 59 4.34 -5.38 -22.49
CA MET A 59 5.09 -4.94 -23.68
C MET A 59 4.99 -5.93 -24.86
N ASN A 60 5.00 -7.24 -24.57
CA ASN A 60 4.86 -8.28 -25.58
C ASN A 60 3.40 -8.51 -26.03
N GLY A 61 2.44 -7.70 -25.54
CA GLY A 61 1.02 -7.81 -25.90
C GLY A 61 0.31 -9.07 -25.36
N LYS A 62 0.97 -9.85 -24.51
CA LYS A 62 0.43 -11.08 -23.90
C LYS A 62 -0.58 -10.78 -22.80
N ARG A 63 -0.52 -9.56 -22.24
CA ARG A 63 -1.48 -9.02 -21.27
C ARG A 63 -2.05 -7.69 -21.76
N VAL A 64 -3.36 -7.51 -21.58
CA VAL A 64 -4.08 -6.28 -21.90
C VAL A 64 -4.69 -5.72 -20.61
N LEU A 65 -4.67 -4.38 -20.44
CA LEU A 65 -5.43 -3.75 -19.37
C LEU A 65 -6.91 -3.88 -19.71
N SER A 66 -7.58 -4.88 -19.13
CA SER A 66 -8.98 -5.20 -19.40
C SER A 66 -9.95 -4.04 -19.14
N SER A 67 -9.52 -3.00 -18.43
CA SER A 67 -10.33 -1.81 -18.14
C SER A 67 -10.09 -0.62 -19.07
N LYS A 68 -9.04 -0.62 -19.90
CA LYS A 68 -8.77 0.43 -20.87
C LYS A 68 -9.25 -0.11 -22.22
N GLY A 69 -10.45 0.28 -22.64
CA GLY A 69 -11.05 -0.23 -23.88
C GLY A 69 -10.20 0.10 -25.10
N ASN A 70 -10.03 -0.89 -26.00
CA ASN A 70 -9.46 -0.97 -27.37
C ASN A 70 -8.35 -0.01 -27.86
N GLU A 71 -7.93 1.01 -27.11
CA GLU A 71 -6.67 1.69 -27.30
C GLU A 71 -5.56 0.78 -26.77
N GLN A 72 -5.10 -0.12 -27.66
CA GLN A 72 -3.77 -0.71 -27.60
C GLN A 72 -2.73 0.41 -27.62
N THR A 73 -2.58 1.17 -26.53
CA THR A 73 -1.40 1.98 -26.31
C THR A 73 -0.29 1.00 -26.00
N THR A 74 0.57 0.72 -26.98
CA THR A 74 1.95 0.27 -26.79
C THR A 74 2.54 1.12 -25.68
N LEU A 75 2.47 0.61 -24.45
CA LEU A 75 2.85 1.35 -23.26
C LEU A 75 4.36 1.57 -23.37
N LYS A 76 4.77 2.81 -23.68
CA LYS A 76 6.17 3.10 -23.95
C LYS A 76 6.98 2.79 -22.70
N PHE A 77 8.20 2.29 -22.88
CA PHE A 77 9.12 1.98 -21.77
C PHE A 77 9.23 3.14 -20.76
N HIS A 78 9.24 4.38 -21.25
CA HIS A 78 9.25 5.58 -20.42
C HIS A 78 8.03 5.71 -19.48
N GLN A 79 6.82 5.40 -19.96
CA GLN A 79 5.60 5.46 -19.13
C GLN A 79 5.63 4.37 -18.05
N LEU A 80 6.11 3.18 -18.37
CA LEU A 80 6.27 2.10 -17.41
C LEU A 80 7.27 2.47 -16.30
N CYS A 81 8.42 3.05 -16.65
CA CYS A 81 9.39 3.53 -15.67
C CYS A 81 8.79 4.58 -14.74
N ILE A 82 8.00 5.51 -15.27
CA ILE A 82 7.27 6.49 -14.46
C ILE A 82 6.32 5.78 -13.48
N TYR A 83 5.56 4.77 -13.94
CA TYR A 83 4.63 4.05 -13.06
C TYR A 83 5.35 3.26 -11.97
N CYS A 84 6.47 2.62 -12.28
CA CYS A 84 7.30 1.97 -11.27
C CYS A 84 7.82 2.99 -10.24
N PHE A 85 8.30 4.15 -10.70
CA PHE A 85 8.78 5.20 -9.82
C PHE A 85 7.67 5.71 -8.89
N PHE A 86 6.51 6.07 -9.45
CA PHE A 86 5.35 6.50 -8.66
C PHE A 86 4.82 5.39 -7.74
N GLY A 87 4.88 4.13 -8.16
CA GLY A 87 4.48 3.00 -7.33
C GLY A 87 5.41 2.80 -6.14
N VAL A 88 6.72 2.95 -6.33
CA VAL A 88 7.72 2.89 -5.26
C VAL A 88 7.55 4.06 -4.30
N THR A 89 7.40 5.29 -4.79
CA THR A 89 7.17 6.46 -3.93
C THR A 89 5.85 6.34 -3.17
N ALA A 90 4.79 5.88 -3.83
CA ALA A 90 3.49 5.60 -3.21
C ALA A 90 3.59 4.54 -2.10
N GLY A 91 4.33 3.46 -2.34
CA GLY A 91 4.58 2.41 -1.36
C GLY A 91 5.41 2.90 -0.17
N LEU A 92 6.45 3.69 -0.42
CA LEU A 92 7.31 4.25 0.62
C LEU A 92 6.53 5.22 1.52
N VAL A 93 5.81 6.18 0.91
CA VAL A 93 4.97 7.12 1.66
C VAL A 93 3.83 6.39 2.36
N GLY A 94 3.19 5.42 1.69
CA GLY A 94 2.12 4.62 2.27
C GLY A 94 2.57 3.72 3.44
N GLY A 95 3.81 3.23 3.40
CA GLY A 95 4.43 2.48 4.49
C GLY A 95 4.82 3.37 5.66
N LEU A 96 5.42 4.54 5.40
CA LEU A 96 5.78 5.51 6.44
C LEU A 96 4.55 6.07 7.17
N LEU A 97 3.47 6.34 6.45
CA LEU A 97 2.23 6.83 7.02
C LEU A 97 1.36 5.71 7.62
N GLY A 98 1.67 4.43 7.35
CA GLY A 98 0.89 3.28 7.80
C GLY A 98 -0.51 3.18 7.18
N LEU A 99 -0.80 3.94 6.12
CA LEU A 99 -2.12 3.99 5.48
C LEU A 99 -2.32 2.88 4.44
N GLY A 100 -1.24 2.23 3.99
CA GLY A 100 -1.24 1.37 2.81
C GLY A 100 -1.41 2.21 1.54
N GLY A 101 -0.45 2.16 0.61
CA GLY A 101 -0.30 3.12 -0.50
C GLY A 101 -1.47 3.30 -1.50
N GLY A 102 -2.66 2.73 -1.25
CA GLY A 102 -3.83 2.82 -2.13
C GLY A 102 -4.40 4.24 -2.28
N PHE A 103 -4.19 5.13 -1.31
CA PHE A 103 -4.61 6.54 -1.44
C PHE A 103 -3.83 7.30 -2.52
N ILE A 104 -2.58 6.89 -2.81
CA ILE A 104 -1.75 7.47 -3.89
C ILE A 104 -2.01 6.75 -5.22
N MET A 105 -2.24 5.43 -5.18
CA MET A 105 -2.54 4.64 -6.37
C MET A 105 -3.89 5.02 -7.01
N GLY A 106 -4.87 5.47 -6.22
CA GLY A 106 -6.19 5.88 -6.69
C GLY A 106 -6.14 6.99 -7.76
N PRO A 107 -5.60 8.19 -7.43
CA PRO A 107 -5.38 9.27 -8.39
C PRO A 107 -4.53 8.86 -9.60
N LEU A 108 -3.47 8.08 -9.38
CA LEU A 108 -2.60 7.60 -10.45
C LEU A 108 -3.40 6.81 -11.50
N PHE A 109 -4.23 5.87 -11.08
CA PHE A 109 -5.07 5.12 -12.02
C PHE A 109 -6.10 6.00 -12.73
N LEU A 110 -6.58 7.08 -12.11
CA LEU A 110 -7.48 8.04 -12.75
C LEU A 110 -6.78 8.85 -13.85
N GLU A 111 -5.54 9.27 -13.63
CA GLU A 111 -4.72 9.92 -14.67
C GLU A 111 -4.46 9.00 -15.87
N LEU A 112 -4.49 7.68 -15.65
CA LEU A 112 -4.38 6.68 -16.70
C LEU A 112 -5.66 6.46 -17.51
N GLY A 113 -6.74 7.18 -17.18
CA GLY A 113 -8.05 7.03 -17.81
C GLY A 113 -8.77 5.75 -17.39
N ILE A 114 -8.34 5.09 -16.30
CA ILE A 114 -9.02 3.92 -15.77
C ILE A 114 -10.29 4.39 -15.05
N PRO A 115 -11.45 3.77 -15.29
CA PRO A 115 -12.69 4.14 -14.62
C PRO A 115 -12.52 4.12 -13.08
N PRO A 116 -13.04 5.14 -12.37
CA PRO A 116 -12.83 5.30 -10.93
C PRO A 116 -13.25 4.10 -10.10
N GLN A 117 -14.27 3.38 -10.56
CA GLN A 117 -14.86 2.27 -9.83
C GLN A 117 -13.93 1.05 -9.78
N VAL A 118 -13.18 0.76 -10.85
CA VAL A 118 -12.21 -0.35 -10.84
C VAL A 118 -10.88 0.07 -10.22
N SER A 119 -10.48 1.33 -10.39
CA SER A 119 -9.30 1.90 -9.74
C SER A 119 -9.44 1.80 -8.22
N SER A 120 -10.56 2.26 -7.69
CA SER A 120 -10.86 2.19 -6.25
C SER A 120 -10.86 0.75 -5.75
N ALA A 121 -11.52 -0.18 -6.46
CA ALA A 121 -11.52 -1.59 -6.07
C ALA A 121 -10.11 -2.20 -6.06
N THR A 122 -9.28 -1.89 -7.05
CA THR A 122 -7.91 -2.38 -7.17
C THR A 122 -7.03 -1.83 -6.06
N ALA A 123 -7.13 -0.52 -5.77
CA ALA A 123 -6.40 0.12 -4.69
C ALA A 123 -6.77 -0.45 -3.32
N THR A 124 -8.07 -0.65 -3.04
CA THR A 124 -8.54 -1.27 -1.79
C THR A 124 -8.07 -2.71 -1.64
N PHE A 125 -8.07 -3.48 -2.74
CA PHE A 125 -7.55 -4.84 -2.74
C PHE A 125 -6.04 -4.88 -2.44
N ALA A 126 -5.24 -4.01 -3.06
CA ALA A 126 -3.81 -3.89 -2.76
C ALA A 126 -3.55 -3.46 -1.31
N MET A 127 -4.35 -2.51 -0.79
CA MET A 127 -4.27 -2.10 0.62
C MET A 127 -4.58 -3.25 1.58
N MET A 128 -5.53 -4.12 1.25
CA MET A 128 -5.84 -5.30 2.07
C MET A 128 -4.62 -6.24 2.21
N PHE A 129 -3.91 -6.53 1.11
CA PHE A 129 -2.69 -7.33 1.16
C PHE A 129 -1.59 -6.66 1.98
N SER A 130 -1.32 -5.38 1.74
CA SER A 130 -0.29 -4.64 2.48
C SER A 130 -0.62 -4.57 3.98
N ALA A 131 -1.87 -4.27 4.35
CA ALA A 131 -2.30 -4.17 5.73
C ALA A 131 -2.23 -5.53 6.45
N SER A 132 -2.66 -6.61 5.78
CA SER A 132 -2.54 -7.96 6.34
C SER A 132 -1.09 -8.35 6.63
N MET A 133 -0.16 -7.95 5.77
CA MET A 133 1.26 -8.17 5.97
C MET A 133 1.78 -7.40 7.19
N SER A 134 1.43 -6.11 7.32
CA SER A 134 1.79 -5.31 8.50
C SER A 134 1.24 -5.88 9.80
N VAL A 135 -0.01 -6.36 9.82
CA VAL A 135 -0.59 -6.98 11.04
C VAL A 135 0.21 -8.20 11.48
N VAL A 136 0.60 -9.07 10.53
CA VAL A 136 1.42 -10.25 10.83
C VAL A 136 2.80 -9.82 11.34
N GLU A 137 3.44 -8.85 10.70
CA GLU A 137 4.73 -8.30 11.12
C GLU A 137 4.70 -7.78 12.56
N TYR A 138 3.75 -6.89 12.86
CA TYR A 138 3.61 -6.30 14.19
C TYR A 138 3.25 -7.33 15.26
N TYR A 139 2.50 -8.38 14.89
CA TYR A 139 2.22 -9.50 15.79
C TYR A 139 3.48 -10.31 16.10
N LEU A 140 4.31 -10.61 15.10
CA LEU A 140 5.57 -11.35 15.27
C LEU A 140 6.61 -10.59 16.10
N LEU A 141 6.61 -9.27 16.02
CA LEU A 141 7.50 -8.41 16.81
C LEU A 141 7.10 -8.32 18.30
N ASN A 142 6.01 -8.98 18.74
CA ASN A 142 5.47 -8.95 20.10
C ASN A 142 5.25 -7.53 20.69
N ARG A 143 5.23 -6.49 19.85
CA ARG A 143 5.00 -5.10 20.26
C ARG A 143 3.52 -4.75 20.40
N PHE A 144 2.62 -5.73 20.35
CA PHE A 144 1.21 -5.49 20.13
C PHE A 144 0.32 -5.85 21.34
N PRO A 145 -0.33 -4.87 21.99
CA PRO A 145 -1.37 -5.17 22.95
C PRO A 145 -2.66 -5.60 22.20
N VAL A 146 -2.80 -6.91 22.01
CA VAL A 146 -3.93 -7.59 21.33
C VAL A 146 -5.33 -7.04 21.67
N PRO A 147 -5.69 -6.73 22.94
CA PRO A 147 -7.05 -6.25 23.26
C PRO A 147 -7.36 -4.89 22.63
N TYR A 148 -6.40 -3.98 22.56
CA TYR A 148 -6.60 -2.68 21.92
C TYR A 148 -6.73 -2.83 20.40
N ALA A 149 -5.98 -3.75 19.78
CA ALA A 149 -6.13 -4.11 18.37
C ALA A 149 -7.58 -4.47 18.04
N ALA A 150 -8.12 -5.43 18.81
CA ALA A 150 -9.44 -5.98 18.57
C ALA A 150 -10.53 -4.90 18.66
N TYR A 151 -10.39 -3.98 19.63
CA TYR A 151 -11.27 -2.83 19.77
C TYR A 151 -11.21 -1.91 18.54
N PHE A 152 -10.02 -1.51 18.10
CA PHE A 152 -9.88 -0.65 16.92
C PHE A 152 -10.35 -1.33 15.64
N VAL A 153 -10.13 -2.63 15.48
CA VAL A 153 -10.64 -3.41 14.35
C VAL A 153 -12.17 -3.41 14.34
N ALA A 154 -12.82 -3.62 15.48
CA ALA A 154 -14.28 -3.61 15.58
C ALA A 154 -14.85 -2.23 15.19
N VAL A 155 -14.27 -1.15 15.72
CA VAL A 155 -14.69 0.22 15.40
C VAL A 155 -14.46 0.53 13.92
N ALA A 156 -13.29 0.20 13.38
CA ALA A 156 -12.96 0.43 11.98
C ALA A 156 -13.86 -0.38 11.04
N PHE A 157 -14.23 -1.61 11.40
CA PHE A 157 -15.11 -2.46 10.62
C PHE A 157 -16.52 -1.86 10.52
N VAL A 158 -17.09 -1.43 11.66
CA VAL A 158 -18.39 -0.77 11.69
C VAL A 158 -18.36 0.54 10.89
N ALA A 159 -17.33 1.36 11.08
CA ALA A 159 -17.16 2.60 10.33
C ALA A 159 -17.02 2.36 8.82
N ALA A 160 -16.30 1.31 8.41
CA ALA A 160 -16.14 0.93 7.00
C ALA A 160 -17.47 0.50 6.38
N ILE A 161 -18.29 -0.31 7.07
CA ILE A 161 -19.61 -0.72 6.57
C ILE A 161 -20.51 0.50 6.38
N ILE A 162 -20.59 1.37 7.39
CA ILE A 162 -21.41 2.59 7.33
C ILE A 162 -20.91 3.50 6.21
N GLY A 163 -19.61 3.76 6.13
CA GLY A 163 -19.00 4.59 5.11
C GLY A 163 -19.23 4.05 3.69
N GLN A 164 -19.05 2.75 3.47
CA GLN A 164 -19.32 2.11 2.18
C GLN A 164 -20.80 2.21 1.80
N HIS A 165 -21.73 2.04 2.75
CA HIS A 165 -23.16 2.16 2.49
C HIS A 165 -23.54 3.60 2.11
N VAL A 166 -23.06 4.58 2.86
CA VAL A 166 -23.29 6.01 2.61
C VAL A 166 -22.71 6.43 1.26
N VAL A 167 -21.45 6.10 0.99
CA VAL A 167 -20.78 6.45 -0.27
C VAL A 167 -21.48 5.79 -1.46
N ARG A 168 -21.84 4.50 -1.36
CA ARG A 168 -22.57 3.81 -2.42
C ARG A 168 -23.94 4.44 -2.68
N ARG A 169 -24.66 4.81 -1.62
CA ARG A 169 -25.97 5.46 -1.74
C ARG A 169 -25.85 6.86 -2.36
N LEU A 170 -24.83 7.63 -1.97
CA LEU A 170 -24.53 8.94 -2.52
C LEU A 170 -24.19 8.87 -4.02
N ILE A 171 -23.37 7.88 -4.42
CA ILE A 171 -23.05 7.62 -5.84
C ILE A 171 -24.32 7.26 -6.62
N SER A 172 -25.18 6.41 -6.06
CA SER A 172 -26.44 6.01 -6.71
C SER A 172 -27.42 7.18 -6.88
N TRP A 173 -27.41 8.15 -5.96
CA TRP A 173 -28.29 9.31 -6.01
C TRP A 173 -27.86 10.33 -7.07
N LEU A 174 -26.55 10.54 -7.20
CA LEU A 174 -26.00 11.61 -8.05
C LEU A 174 -25.51 11.11 -9.40
N GLY A 175 -25.26 9.81 -9.57
CA GLY A 175 -25.00 9.15 -10.86
C GLY A 175 -23.74 9.58 -11.62
N ARG A 176 -22.85 10.39 -11.02
CA ARG A 176 -21.67 10.97 -11.71
C ARG A 176 -20.35 10.41 -11.17
N ALA A 177 -19.49 9.97 -12.09
CA ALA A 177 -18.13 9.48 -11.80
C ALA A 177 -17.23 10.55 -11.13
N SER A 178 -17.50 11.84 -11.36
CA SER A 178 -16.75 12.97 -10.79
C SER A 178 -16.78 13.02 -9.26
N LEU A 179 -17.81 12.46 -8.61
CA LEU A 179 -17.90 12.44 -7.15
C LEU A 179 -16.87 11.53 -6.50
N ILE A 180 -16.51 10.42 -7.15
CA ILE A 180 -15.48 9.52 -6.61
C ILE A 180 -14.15 10.27 -6.55
N ILE A 181 -13.83 11.04 -7.60
CA ILE A 181 -12.63 11.88 -7.66
C ILE A 181 -12.68 12.95 -6.57
N PHE A 182 -13.82 13.62 -6.38
CA PHE A 182 -14.00 14.63 -5.34
C PHE A 182 -13.81 14.05 -3.92
N ILE A 183 -14.39 12.89 -3.63
CA ILE A 183 -14.24 12.20 -2.34
C ILE A 183 -12.78 11.79 -2.10
N LEU A 184 -12.09 11.25 -3.13
CA LEU A 184 -10.68 10.89 -3.05
C LEU A 184 -9.81 12.12 -2.76
N ALA A 185 -10.02 13.22 -3.49
CA ALA A 185 -9.29 14.47 -3.29
C ALA A 185 -9.52 15.05 -1.87
N PHE A 186 -10.77 15.04 -1.40
CA PHE A 186 -11.11 15.51 -0.06
C PHE A 186 -10.47 14.65 1.03
N MET A 187 -10.47 13.32 0.88
CA MET A 187 -9.79 12.40 1.80
C MET A 187 -8.29 12.66 1.84
N ILE A 188 -7.64 12.86 0.69
CA ILE A 188 -6.21 13.20 0.62
C ILE A 188 -5.93 14.53 1.33
N PHE A 189 -6.77 15.54 1.11
CA PHE A 189 -6.64 16.86 1.74
C PHE A 189 -6.75 16.79 3.26
N ILE A 190 -7.78 16.12 3.78
CA ILE A 190 -7.94 15.91 5.23
C ILE A 190 -6.76 15.12 5.81
N SER A 191 -6.34 14.06 5.12
CA SER A 191 -5.21 13.23 5.58
C SER A 191 -3.92 14.05 5.67
N ALA A 192 -3.63 14.87 4.64
CA ALA A 192 -2.46 15.74 4.61
C ALA A 192 -2.47 16.78 5.75
N ILE A 193 -3.62 17.39 6.03
CA ILE A 193 -3.75 18.36 7.12
C ILE A 193 -3.63 17.69 8.48
N SER A 194 -4.31 16.57 8.70
CA SER A 194 -4.30 15.89 10.00
C SER A 194 -2.92 15.29 10.31
N LEU A 195 -2.33 14.55 9.37
CA LEU A 195 -0.99 13.96 9.56
C LEU A 195 0.09 15.03 9.60
N GLY A 196 0.01 16.05 8.74
CA GLY A 196 0.93 17.18 8.77
C GLY A 196 0.85 17.95 10.08
N GLY A 197 -0.36 18.25 10.56
CA GLY A 197 -0.58 18.97 11.81
C GLY A 197 -0.14 18.18 13.04
N VAL A 198 -0.50 16.89 13.15
CA VAL A 198 -0.06 16.02 14.24
C VAL A 198 1.45 15.79 14.19
N GLY A 199 2.02 15.63 12.99
CA GLY A 199 3.46 15.49 12.81
C GLY A 199 4.22 16.73 13.29
N ILE A 200 3.83 17.92 12.82
CA ILE A 200 4.47 19.19 13.19
C ILE A 200 4.32 19.47 14.69
N SER A 201 3.11 19.30 15.25
CA SER A 201 2.89 19.53 16.68
C SER A 201 3.71 18.58 17.55
N ASN A 202 3.78 17.29 17.20
CA ASN A 202 4.59 16.32 17.91
C ASN A 202 6.09 16.63 17.78
N MET A 203 6.56 17.08 16.62
CA MET A 203 7.97 17.49 16.45
C MET A 203 8.31 18.72 17.28
N ILE A 204 7.47 19.75 17.27
CA ILE A 204 7.71 20.97 18.08
C ILE A 204 7.74 20.62 19.56
N HIS A 205 6.78 19.80 20.03
CA HIS A 205 6.74 19.38 21.43
C HIS A 205 7.99 18.60 21.85
N LYS A 206 8.45 17.65 21.00
CA LYS A 206 9.69 16.91 21.25
C LYS A 206 10.93 17.79 21.24
N MET A 207 10.98 18.79 20.36
CA MET A 207 12.09 19.76 20.34
C MET A 207 12.11 20.62 21.60
N GLU A 208 10.95 21.04 22.10
CA GLU A 208 10.82 21.88 23.30
C GLU A 208 11.20 21.13 24.58
N GLN A 209 10.94 19.83 24.65
CA GLN A 209 11.33 18.98 25.78
C GLN A 209 12.79 18.46 25.70
N HIS A 210 13.57 18.88 24.69
CA HIS A 210 14.90 18.31 24.38
C HIS A 210 14.90 16.76 24.33
N GLU A 211 13.76 16.15 23.98
CA GLU A 211 13.65 14.70 23.89
C GLU A 211 14.28 14.18 22.60
N TYR A 212 14.85 12.97 22.69
CA TYR A 212 15.52 12.33 21.57
C TYR A 212 14.52 12.02 20.44
N MET A 213 14.82 12.49 19.22
CA MET A 213 13.93 12.37 18.05
C MET A 213 13.80 10.94 17.49
N GLY A 214 14.25 9.91 18.22
CA GLY A 214 14.12 8.50 17.84
C GLY A 214 15.15 8.01 16.81
N PHE A 215 16.16 8.81 16.45
CA PHE A 215 17.28 8.36 15.62
C PHE A 215 18.30 7.59 16.47
N GLU A 216 17.94 6.39 16.93
CA GLU A 216 18.92 5.48 17.54
C GLU A 216 19.82 4.85 16.46
N ASN A 217 21.07 4.58 16.82
CA ASN A 217 21.96 3.77 15.99
C ASN A 217 21.41 2.34 15.92
N LEU A 218 21.10 1.88 14.70
CA LEU A 218 20.56 0.55 14.40
C LEU A 218 21.39 -0.62 14.98
N CYS A 219 22.64 -0.37 15.37
CA CYS A 219 23.57 -1.34 15.93
C CYS A 219 23.78 -1.22 17.45
N LYS A 220 22.97 -0.44 18.18
CA LYS A 220 23.09 -0.28 19.64
C LYS A 220 22.13 -1.18 20.45
N TYR A 221 21.19 -1.87 19.78
CA TYR A 221 20.43 -2.95 20.39
C TYR A 221 21.27 -4.23 20.32
N ASP A 222 22.17 -4.38 21.29
CA ASP A 222 22.64 -5.68 21.73
C ASP A 222 21.53 -6.37 22.52
N ALA A 223 21.40 -7.68 22.35
CA ALA A 223 20.36 -8.55 22.90
C ALA A 223 20.21 -8.47 24.43
#